data_AF-A0A9E4AMI9-F1
#
_entry.id   AF-A0A9E4AMI9-F1
#
_cell.length_a   1.000
_cell.length_b   1.000
_cell.length_c   1.000
_cell.angle_alpha   90.00
_cell.angle_beta   90.00
_cell.angle_gamma   90.00
#
_symmetry.space_group_name_H-M   'P 1'
#
loop_
_entity.id
_entity.type
_entity.pdbx_description
1 polymer ?
#
loop_
_entity_poly.entity_id
_entity_poly.type
_entity_poly.pdbx_seq_one_letter_code
_entity_poly.pdbx_strand_id
1 'polypeptide(L)'
;MKVHFSVVCMLFLTFLVSDSQQAEEVPKLLKAVPLSQTAIQLQFDGKLQAEAAEDSSVYQITPNIKIEFAWLDDRLNRVLLITSPLEIGKTYRLTLQNTKTEIDVTLPAENEITFGTGDLVTFSGGLQDTSLIVNKDRKTRNNNVGAETTLLCNPTGTVFFVAFDLFEAFEDMGIREPKQVLEASISLHAQQSDADTAQTVILRRVLLPWREGRGTSDRAEENELTYNSALHRNLPWNKSPAQAMLAGIDGDNESDYNGSEDVAHRIDGAFKIQEAGKRYTFKGDLITDAVRFWVKNPDYNYGYLFAMRDGNAPFIFSSKETVDENLRPVLTIRYQTQSDVETAPLR
;
A
#
# COMPACT_ATOMS: atom_id res chain seq x y z
N MET A 1 86.28 -18.85 21.47
CA MET A 1 86.06 -17.42 21.19
C MET A 1 84.55 -17.21 21.06
N LYS A 2 84.00 -16.28 21.85
CA LYS A 2 82.56 -15.99 21.99
C LYS A 2 81.89 -15.65 20.66
N VAL A 3 80.65 -16.10 20.43
CA VAL A 3 79.53 -15.23 20.03
C VAL A 3 78.23 -15.82 20.61
N HIS A 4 77.43 -14.95 21.22
CA HIS A 4 76.11 -15.17 21.80
C HIS A 4 75.07 -14.31 21.04
N PHE A 5 73.78 -14.57 21.31
CA PHE A 5 72.56 -13.79 21.00
C PHE A 5 71.98 -13.94 19.58
N SER A 6 70.67 -14.03 19.35
CA SER A 6 69.50 -13.71 20.17
C SER A 6 68.27 -14.47 19.64
N VAL A 7 67.44 -15.06 20.50
CA VAL A 7 66.09 -15.52 20.11
C VAL A 7 65.09 -14.62 20.82
N VAL A 8 64.34 -13.86 20.02
CA VAL A 8 63.27 -12.97 20.46
C VAL A 8 62.08 -13.81 20.93
N CYS A 9 61.71 -13.66 22.20
CA CYS A 9 60.51 -14.24 22.78
C CYS A 9 59.37 -13.23 22.61
N MET A 10 58.40 -13.51 21.72
CA MET A 10 57.24 -12.66 21.48
C MET A 10 56.10 -13.11 22.39
N LEU A 11 55.82 -12.30 23.42
CA LEU A 11 54.64 -12.45 24.28
C LEU A 11 53.37 -12.26 23.44
N PHE A 12 52.49 -13.27 23.40
CA PHE A 12 51.11 -13.10 22.93
C PHE A 12 50.23 -12.61 24.08
N LEU A 13 49.75 -11.38 23.94
CA LEU A 13 48.79 -10.72 24.82
C LEU A 13 47.38 -11.26 24.50
N THR A 14 46.78 -12.03 25.41
CA THR A 14 45.40 -12.49 25.28
C THR A 14 44.44 -11.34 25.59
N PHE A 15 43.78 -10.79 24.56
CA PHE A 15 42.62 -9.93 24.72
C PHE A 15 41.43 -10.79 25.16
N LEU A 16 41.00 -10.63 26.42
CA LEU A 16 39.68 -11.04 26.88
C LEU A 16 38.66 -10.09 26.24
N VAL A 17 37.97 -10.56 25.20
CA VAL A 17 36.75 -9.92 24.72
C VAL A 17 35.67 -10.23 25.74
N SER A 18 35.30 -9.25 26.54
CA SER A 18 34.09 -9.31 27.36
C SER A 18 32.89 -9.26 26.43
N ASP A 19 32.30 -10.43 26.17
CA ASP A 19 31.03 -10.56 25.45
C ASP A 19 29.90 -10.14 26.40
N SER A 20 29.59 -8.83 26.42
CA SER A 20 28.34 -8.35 26.99
C SER A 20 27.21 -8.62 25.99
N GLN A 21 26.68 -9.85 25.99
CA GLN A 21 25.41 -10.16 25.34
C GLN A 21 24.30 -9.40 26.07
N GLN A 22 23.89 -8.26 25.51
CA GLN A 22 22.61 -7.68 25.83
C GLN A 22 21.55 -8.67 25.36
N ALA A 23 20.81 -9.27 26.29
CA ALA A 23 19.72 -10.18 25.95
C ALA A 23 18.76 -9.44 25.00
N GLU A 24 18.66 -9.93 23.78
CA GLU A 24 17.73 -9.39 22.78
C GLU A 24 16.31 -9.58 23.34
N GLU A 25 15.63 -8.48 23.65
CA GLU A 25 14.29 -8.54 24.24
C GLU A 25 13.34 -9.19 23.22
N VAL A 26 12.70 -10.29 23.59
CA VAL A 26 11.78 -11.02 22.71
C VAL A 26 10.60 -10.09 22.35
N PRO A 27 10.34 -9.83 21.06
CA PRO A 27 9.25 -8.96 20.65
C PRO A 27 7.90 -9.42 21.20
N LYS A 28 7.09 -8.46 21.64
CA LYS A 28 5.77 -8.70 22.23
C LYS A 28 4.70 -8.59 21.16
N LEU A 29 3.75 -9.53 21.20
CA LEU A 29 2.55 -9.45 20.39
C LEU A 29 1.65 -8.31 20.89
N LEU A 30 1.39 -7.35 20.02
CA LEU A 30 0.57 -6.18 20.29
C LEU A 30 -0.89 -6.41 19.90
N LYS A 31 -1.13 -7.01 18.74
CA LYS A 31 -2.47 -7.18 18.16
C LYS A 31 -2.56 -8.46 17.33
N ALA A 32 -3.75 -9.03 17.28
CA ALA A 32 -4.15 -10.06 16.33
C ALA A 32 -5.47 -9.62 15.68
N VAL A 33 -5.45 -9.38 14.38
CA VAL A 33 -6.58 -8.85 13.60
C VAL A 33 -7.01 -9.91 12.60
N PRO A 34 -8.20 -10.50 12.73
CA PRO A 34 -8.72 -11.40 11.72
C PRO A 34 -9.06 -10.58 10.47
N LEU A 35 -8.50 -10.94 9.32
CA LEU A 35 -8.70 -10.27 8.04
C LEU A 35 -9.73 -10.98 7.17
N SER A 36 -9.90 -12.29 7.34
CA SER A 36 -10.91 -13.06 6.62
C SER A 36 -11.28 -14.29 7.42
N GLN A 37 -12.10 -15.18 6.85
CA GLN A 37 -12.34 -16.48 7.47
C GLN A 37 -11.06 -17.29 7.59
N THR A 38 -10.05 -17.08 6.76
CA THR A 38 -8.85 -17.93 6.71
C THR A 38 -7.56 -17.16 6.99
N ALA A 39 -7.64 -15.90 7.39
CA ALA A 39 -6.47 -15.04 7.58
C ALA A 39 -6.54 -14.26 8.90
N ILE A 40 -5.45 -14.29 9.67
CA ILE A 40 -5.25 -13.44 10.86
C ILE A 40 -3.89 -12.76 10.75
N GLN A 41 -3.85 -11.43 10.81
CA GLN A 41 -2.61 -10.69 10.90
C GLN A 41 -2.21 -10.43 12.35
N LEU A 42 -0.98 -10.76 12.70
CA LEU A 42 -0.34 -10.48 13.98
C LEU A 42 0.58 -9.26 13.84
N GLN A 43 0.61 -8.40 14.86
CA GLN A 43 1.53 -7.26 14.94
C GLN A 43 2.39 -7.37 16.20
N PHE A 44 3.71 -7.20 16.04
CA PHE A 44 4.69 -7.20 17.13
C PHE A 44 5.33 -5.83 17.32
N ASP A 45 5.86 -5.55 18.51
CA ASP A 45 6.55 -4.29 18.87
C ASP A 45 8.01 -4.22 18.41
N GLY A 46 8.53 -5.32 17.87
CA GLY A 46 9.92 -5.46 17.45
C GLY A 46 10.09 -6.45 16.30
N LYS A 47 11.31 -6.52 15.77
CA LYS A 47 11.65 -7.42 14.66
C LYS A 47 11.79 -8.86 15.15
N LEU A 48 11.18 -9.77 14.43
CA LEU A 48 11.19 -11.20 14.63
C LEU A 48 12.28 -11.86 13.76
N GLN A 49 12.70 -13.04 14.20
CA GLN A 49 13.51 -13.94 13.37
C GLN A 49 12.57 -14.77 12.48
N ALA A 50 12.82 -14.79 11.17
CA ALA A 50 11.96 -15.46 10.19
C ALA A 50 11.67 -16.93 10.55
N GLU A 51 12.71 -17.72 10.84
CA GLU A 51 12.56 -19.13 11.19
C GLU A 51 11.63 -19.37 12.38
N ALA A 52 11.67 -18.50 13.40
CA ALA A 52 10.81 -18.61 14.58
C ALA A 52 9.39 -18.08 14.34
N ALA A 53 9.25 -17.04 13.52
CA ALA A 53 7.96 -16.42 13.20
C ALA A 53 7.15 -17.21 12.18
N GLU A 54 7.80 -17.98 11.31
CA GLU A 54 7.16 -18.79 10.28
C GLU A 54 6.92 -20.24 10.74
N ASP A 55 7.43 -20.62 11.91
CA ASP A 55 7.10 -21.89 12.55
C ASP A 55 5.67 -21.86 13.11
N SER A 56 4.74 -22.45 12.35
CA SER A 56 3.33 -22.61 12.73
C SER A 56 3.13 -23.25 14.13
N SER A 57 4.09 -24.05 14.63
CA SER A 57 3.99 -24.71 15.94
C SER A 57 4.06 -23.73 17.13
N VAL A 58 4.56 -22.51 16.90
CA VAL A 58 4.60 -21.43 17.89
C VAL A 58 3.22 -20.85 18.15
N TYR A 59 2.26 -21.08 17.25
CA TYR A 59 0.92 -20.51 17.32
C TYR A 59 -0.12 -21.59 17.62
N GLN A 60 -1.04 -21.30 18.54
CA GLN A 60 -2.18 -22.17 18.83
C GLN A 60 -3.46 -21.36 18.89
N ILE A 61 -4.53 -21.83 18.26
CA ILE A 61 -5.82 -21.16 18.26
C ILE A 61 -6.90 -22.11 18.80
N THR A 62 -7.64 -21.65 19.82
CA THR A 62 -8.70 -22.42 20.51
C THR A 62 -10.05 -21.72 20.38
N PRO A 63 -11.18 -22.41 20.11
CA PRO A 63 -11.30 -23.84 19.81
C PRO A 63 -10.63 -24.22 18.50
N ASN A 64 -10.12 -25.46 18.42
CA ASN A 64 -9.17 -25.98 17.42
C ASN A 64 -9.33 -25.40 16.00
N ILE A 65 -8.53 -24.38 15.68
CA ILE A 65 -8.34 -23.86 14.33
C ILE A 65 -6.95 -24.31 13.86
N LYS A 66 -6.91 -24.97 12.71
CA LYS A 66 -5.66 -25.42 12.08
C LYS A 66 -4.94 -24.21 11.49
N ILE A 67 -3.65 -24.09 11.73
CA ILE A 67 -2.78 -23.12 11.07
C ILE A 67 -2.08 -23.85 9.92
N GLU A 68 -2.25 -23.35 8.70
CA GLU A 68 -1.68 -23.93 7.49
C GLU A 68 -0.32 -23.31 7.18
N PHE A 69 -0.23 -21.98 7.31
CA PHE A 69 0.98 -21.21 7.06
C PHE A 69 1.10 -20.03 8.02
N ALA A 70 2.34 -19.61 8.27
CA ALA A 70 2.68 -18.35 8.91
C ALA A 70 3.71 -17.67 8.00
N TRP A 71 3.44 -16.44 7.58
CA TRP A 71 4.33 -15.67 6.70
C TRP A 71 4.75 -14.38 7.39
N LEU A 72 6.05 -14.18 7.53
CA LEU A 72 6.60 -12.95 8.09
C LEU A 72 6.68 -11.88 6.98
N ASP A 73 6.35 -10.65 7.34
CA ASP A 73 6.44 -9.51 6.43
C ASP A 73 7.88 -8.99 6.27
N ASP A 74 8.08 -8.11 5.29
CA ASP A 74 9.42 -7.54 5.00
C ASP A 74 9.93 -6.59 6.11
N ARG A 75 9.04 -6.05 6.96
CA ARG A 75 9.43 -5.26 8.14
C ARG A 75 9.86 -6.16 9.31
N LEU A 76 9.66 -7.47 9.17
CA LEU A 76 9.93 -8.51 10.15
C LEU A 76 9.13 -8.31 11.44
N ASN A 77 7.99 -7.63 11.43
CA ASN A 77 7.22 -7.37 12.65
C ASN A 77 5.73 -7.70 12.52
N ARG A 78 5.30 -8.26 11.40
CA ARG A 78 3.94 -8.75 11.18
C ARG A 78 3.96 -10.17 10.65
N VAL A 79 3.06 -11.00 11.16
CA VAL A 79 2.89 -12.38 10.69
C VAL A 79 1.47 -12.54 10.17
N LEU A 80 1.33 -12.97 8.92
CA LEU A 80 0.05 -13.41 8.38
C LEU A 80 -0.10 -14.91 8.65
N LEU A 81 -1.08 -15.28 9.48
CA LEU A 81 -1.47 -16.67 9.68
C LEU A 81 -2.57 -17.03 8.68
N ILE A 82 -2.32 -18.07 7.90
CA ILE A 82 -3.34 -18.73 7.09
C ILE A 82 -3.90 -19.90 7.88
N THR A 83 -5.21 -19.95 8.04
CA THR A 83 -5.89 -20.89 8.94
C THR A 83 -7.05 -21.61 8.28
N SER A 84 -7.52 -22.69 8.90
CA SER A 84 -8.87 -23.19 8.63
C SER A 84 -9.93 -22.12 8.94
N PRO A 85 -11.12 -22.18 8.33
CA PRO A 85 -12.14 -21.12 8.45
C PRO A 85 -12.54 -20.76 9.89
N LEU A 86 -12.58 -19.46 10.15
CA LEU A 86 -13.14 -18.78 11.31
C LEU A 86 -14.62 -18.49 11.06
N GLU A 87 -15.42 -18.58 12.12
CA GLU A 87 -16.84 -18.22 12.09
C GLU A 87 -17.03 -16.75 12.48
N ILE A 88 -17.86 -16.03 11.73
CA ILE A 88 -18.21 -14.64 12.03
C ILE A 88 -18.89 -14.56 13.40
N GLY A 89 -18.43 -13.62 14.23
CA GLY A 89 -18.94 -13.37 15.58
C GLY A 89 -18.46 -14.37 16.64
N LYS A 90 -17.72 -15.41 16.25
CA LYS A 90 -17.15 -16.38 17.20
C LYS A 90 -15.78 -15.91 17.68
N THR A 91 -15.59 -15.95 18.99
CA THR A 91 -14.31 -15.62 19.63
C THR A 91 -13.44 -16.86 19.75
N TYR A 92 -12.19 -16.69 19.34
CA TYR A 92 -11.10 -17.66 19.46
C TYR A 92 -10.01 -17.07 20.35
N ARG A 93 -9.19 -17.93 20.95
CA ARG A 93 -8.01 -17.54 21.72
C ARG A 93 -6.75 -17.97 20.99
N LEU A 94 -5.94 -17.00 20.59
CA LEU A 94 -4.61 -17.21 20.05
C LEU A 94 -3.60 -17.19 21.19
N THR A 95 -2.79 -18.25 21.30
CA THR A 95 -1.72 -18.40 22.28
C THR A 95 -0.38 -18.52 21.55
N LEU A 96 0.56 -17.65 21.89
CA LEU A 96 1.97 -17.79 21.51
C LEU A 96 2.67 -18.75 22.47
N GLN A 97 3.14 -19.89 21.98
CA GLN A 97 3.69 -20.94 22.84
C GLN A 97 4.94 -20.52 23.60
N ASN A 98 5.79 -19.70 22.98
CA ASN A 98 7.10 -19.33 23.52
C ASN A 98 6.97 -18.31 24.66
N THR A 99 6.06 -17.36 24.55
CA THR A 99 5.85 -16.29 25.55
C THR A 99 4.65 -16.54 26.46
N LYS A 100 3.80 -17.51 26.11
CA LYS A 100 2.48 -17.73 26.73
C LYS A 100 1.57 -16.50 26.71
N THR A 101 1.80 -15.60 25.74
CA THR A 101 0.91 -14.46 25.48
C THR A 101 -0.39 -14.98 24.86
N GLU A 102 -1.51 -14.46 25.33
CA GLU A 102 -2.85 -14.80 24.83
C GLU A 102 -3.57 -13.55 24.34
N ILE A 103 -4.22 -13.64 23.18
CA ILE A 103 -5.08 -12.60 22.61
C ILE A 103 -6.36 -13.25 22.10
N ASP A 104 -7.50 -12.63 22.42
CA ASP A 104 -8.80 -13.02 21.87
C ASP A 104 -8.98 -12.43 20.46
N VAL A 105 -9.39 -13.29 19.53
CA VAL A 105 -9.61 -12.98 18.11
C VAL A 105 -11.07 -13.26 17.78
N THR A 106 -11.80 -12.26 17.30
CA THR A 106 -13.19 -12.42 16.86
C THR A 106 -13.33 -11.85 15.46
N LEU A 107 -13.73 -12.67 14.49
CA LEU A 107 -13.98 -12.23 13.12
C LEU A 107 -15.28 -11.43 13.06
N PRO A 108 -15.28 -10.13 12.74
CA PRO A 108 -16.51 -9.36 12.64
C PRO A 108 -17.23 -9.63 11.31
N ALA A 109 -18.51 -9.22 11.21
CA ALA A 109 -19.28 -9.31 9.95
C ALA A 109 -18.90 -8.21 8.95
N GLU A 110 -18.48 -7.06 9.46
CA GLU A 110 -17.89 -5.97 8.71
C GLU A 110 -16.48 -5.73 9.23
N ASN A 111 -15.54 -5.58 8.33
CA ASN A 111 -14.14 -5.47 8.67
C ASN A 111 -13.48 -4.36 7.86
N GLU A 112 -12.30 -3.95 8.28
CA GLU A 112 -11.52 -2.90 7.64
C GLU A 112 -10.12 -3.42 7.34
N ILE A 113 -9.62 -3.07 6.16
CA ILE A 113 -8.24 -3.30 5.78
C ILE A 113 -7.62 -2.00 5.28
N THR A 114 -6.36 -1.82 5.63
CA THR A 114 -5.49 -0.81 5.05
C THR A 114 -4.35 -1.45 4.25
N PHE A 115 -4.14 -0.92 3.04
CA PHE A 115 -3.05 -1.25 2.13
C PHE A 115 -2.05 -0.09 2.04
N GLY A 116 -0.80 -0.40 1.76
CA GLY A 116 0.32 0.54 1.71
C GLY A 116 1.49 0.02 2.55
N THR A 117 2.24 0.93 3.17
CA THR A 117 3.27 0.58 4.17
C THR A 117 3.17 1.45 5.43
N GLY A 118 3.88 1.08 6.50
CA GLY A 118 3.86 1.79 7.78
C GLY A 118 2.92 1.17 8.82
N ASP A 119 2.81 1.81 9.98
CA ASP A 119 2.14 1.25 11.16
C ASP A 119 0.61 1.25 11.05
N LEU A 120 0.07 2.08 10.14
CA LEU A 120 -1.37 2.16 9.84
C LEU A 120 -1.87 1.01 8.97
N VAL A 121 -0.98 0.24 8.33
CA VAL A 121 -1.33 -0.84 7.40
C VAL A 121 -1.80 -2.07 8.17
N THR A 122 -2.74 -2.84 7.64
CA THR A 122 -3.25 -4.08 8.24
C THR A 122 -3.12 -5.28 7.32
N PHE A 123 -2.52 -5.11 6.14
CA PHE A 123 -2.14 -6.21 5.25
C PHE A 123 -0.74 -5.98 4.69
N SER A 124 0.16 -6.92 4.97
CA SER A 124 1.46 -7.03 4.35
C SER A 124 1.55 -8.41 3.69
N GLY A 125 0.78 -8.62 2.62
CA GLY A 125 1.01 -9.75 1.72
C GLY A 125 2.43 -9.66 1.18
N GLY A 126 3.20 -10.74 1.34
CA GLY A 126 4.67 -10.73 1.23
C GLY A 126 5.22 -10.14 -0.06
N LEU A 127 6.39 -9.52 0.01
CA LEU A 127 7.21 -8.98 -1.10
C LEU A 127 6.54 -8.03 -2.11
N GLN A 128 5.22 -7.85 -2.04
CA GLN A 128 4.46 -7.13 -3.05
C GLN A 128 4.00 -5.81 -2.48
N ASP A 129 4.84 -4.84 -2.78
CA ASP A 129 4.58 -3.45 -2.62
C ASP A 129 3.30 -3.04 -3.36
N THR A 130 2.20 -2.97 -2.61
CA THR A 130 0.91 -2.62 -3.19
C THR A 130 0.94 -1.21 -3.77
N SER A 131 1.77 -0.28 -3.29
CA SER A 131 1.90 0.99 -3.99
C SER A 131 2.78 0.85 -5.23
N LEU A 132 2.22 0.75 -6.44
CA LEU A 132 3.06 0.82 -7.65
C LEU A 132 3.35 2.30 -7.98
N ILE A 133 4.63 2.67 -8.12
CA ILE A 133 5.03 3.89 -8.85
C ILE A 133 6.06 3.53 -9.94
N VAL A 134 5.88 4.19 -11.09
CA VAL A 134 6.55 4.01 -12.38
C VAL A 134 8.05 4.34 -12.29
N ASN A 135 8.88 3.32 -12.53
CA ASN A 135 10.28 3.32 -12.99
C ASN A 135 11.33 4.26 -12.35
N LYS A 136 12.34 3.61 -11.75
CA LYS A 136 13.56 4.14 -11.12
C LYS A 136 14.61 4.81 -12.03
N ASP A 137 14.50 4.76 -13.36
CA ASP A 137 15.67 4.93 -14.26
C ASP A 137 15.65 6.10 -15.27
N ARG A 138 14.91 7.21 -15.10
CA ARG A 138 15.11 8.43 -15.95
C ARG A 138 14.44 9.72 -15.47
N LYS A 139 15.24 10.75 -15.23
CA LYS A 139 14.82 12.13 -14.91
C LYS A 139 14.66 12.99 -16.16
N THR A 140 13.44 13.13 -16.71
CA THR A 140 13.09 14.31 -17.54
C THR A 140 11.57 14.60 -17.53
N ARG A 141 11.18 15.59 -16.70
CA ARG A 141 9.92 16.38 -16.70
C ARG A 141 8.58 15.64 -16.55
N ASN A 142 8.25 15.34 -15.30
CA ASN A 142 6.97 15.52 -14.60
C ASN A 142 7.19 14.84 -13.24
N ASN A 143 7.40 15.64 -12.20
CA ASN A 143 8.33 15.31 -11.11
C ASN A 143 7.82 14.32 -10.03
N ASN A 144 6.85 13.46 -10.30
CA ASN A 144 6.45 12.43 -9.32
C ASN A 144 6.40 11.05 -9.97
N VAL A 145 7.58 10.74 -10.48
CA VAL A 145 8.11 9.46 -10.90
C VAL A 145 8.20 8.52 -9.69
N GLY A 146 8.18 7.20 -9.91
CA GLY A 146 8.70 6.28 -8.90
C GLY A 146 10.16 6.64 -8.62
N ALA A 147 10.61 6.41 -7.39
CA ALA A 147 11.88 6.91 -6.82
C ALA A 147 11.97 8.38 -6.35
N GLU A 148 10.93 9.21 -6.46
CA GLU A 148 10.89 10.52 -5.78
C GLU A 148 10.16 10.41 -4.44
N THR A 149 10.68 11.03 -3.39
CA THR A 149 10.13 10.93 -2.03
C THR A 149 8.84 11.71 -1.82
N THR A 150 8.39 12.49 -2.81
CA THR A 150 7.23 13.37 -2.72
C THR A 150 6.33 13.31 -3.95
N LEU A 151 5.09 13.77 -3.80
CA LEU A 151 4.07 13.91 -4.82
C LEU A 151 3.63 15.39 -4.86
N LEU A 152 4.15 16.14 -5.83
CA LEU A 152 3.85 17.54 -6.10
C LEU A 152 2.55 17.74 -6.90
N CYS A 153 1.67 18.62 -6.40
CA CYS A 153 0.51 19.15 -7.07
C CYS A 153 0.69 20.67 -7.28
N ASN A 154 0.59 21.17 -8.51
CA ASN A 154 0.71 22.60 -8.79
C ASN A 154 -0.57 23.14 -9.43
N PRO A 155 -0.98 24.39 -9.11
CA PRO A 155 -2.09 25.05 -9.79
C PRO A 155 -1.88 25.19 -11.31
N THR A 156 -0.62 25.29 -11.75
CA THR A 156 -0.24 25.41 -13.16
C THR A 156 -0.06 24.04 -13.85
N GLY A 157 -0.84 23.02 -13.46
CA GLY A 157 -1.00 21.81 -14.28
C GLY A 157 -0.15 20.59 -13.93
N THR A 158 0.54 20.55 -12.78
CA THR A 158 1.24 19.32 -12.35
C THR A 158 0.26 18.37 -11.69
N VAL A 159 0.26 17.12 -12.16
CA VAL A 159 -0.54 16.01 -11.63
C VAL A 159 0.37 14.92 -11.08
N PHE A 160 -0.18 14.04 -10.25
CA PHE A 160 0.48 12.81 -9.83
C PHE A 160 -0.51 11.66 -9.78
N PHE A 161 0.02 10.44 -9.74
CA PHE A 161 -0.78 9.23 -9.74
C PHE A 161 -0.53 8.40 -8.47
N VAL A 162 -1.58 7.72 -8.01
CA VAL A 162 -1.50 6.77 -6.90
C VAL A 162 -2.27 5.51 -7.31
N ALA A 163 -1.58 4.37 -7.31
CA ALA A 163 -2.18 3.06 -7.54
C ALA A 163 -1.83 2.13 -6.36
N PHE A 164 -2.77 1.24 -6.05
CA PHE A 164 -2.58 0.17 -5.08
C PHE A 164 -2.79 -1.16 -5.82
N ASP A 165 -1.87 -2.11 -5.73
CA ASP A 165 -2.01 -3.47 -6.21
C ASP A 165 -2.81 -4.25 -5.16
N LEU A 166 -3.98 -4.72 -5.56
CA LEU A 166 -4.97 -5.29 -4.67
C LEU A 166 -5.30 -6.74 -5.04
N PHE A 167 -4.73 -7.25 -6.12
CA PHE A 167 -5.22 -8.48 -6.74
C PHE A 167 -5.05 -9.69 -5.83
N GLU A 168 -3.81 -9.99 -5.43
CA GLU A 168 -3.52 -11.13 -4.54
C GLU A 168 -4.20 -10.94 -3.18
N ALA A 169 -4.21 -9.71 -2.68
CA ALA A 169 -4.76 -9.40 -1.38
C ALA A 169 -6.28 -9.61 -1.30
N PHE A 170 -7.03 -9.25 -2.35
CA PHE A 170 -8.47 -9.50 -2.41
C PHE A 170 -8.79 -10.99 -2.41
N GLU A 171 -8.00 -11.80 -3.12
CA GLU A 171 -8.15 -13.25 -3.10
C GLU A 171 -7.86 -13.83 -1.71
N ASP A 172 -6.75 -13.45 -1.09
CA ASP A 172 -6.36 -13.93 0.24
C ASP A 172 -7.39 -13.55 1.32
N MET A 173 -8.05 -12.41 1.16
CA MET A 173 -9.05 -11.93 2.08
C MET A 173 -10.48 -12.39 1.78
N GLY A 174 -10.71 -13.05 0.65
CA GLY A 174 -12.06 -13.41 0.20
C GLY A 174 -12.94 -12.21 -0.14
N ILE A 175 -12.36 -11.10 -0.61
CA ILE A 175 -13.09 -9.95 -1.17
C ILE A 175 -13.24 -10.21 -2.67
N ARG A 176 -14.25 -10.99 -3.06
CA ARG A 176 -14.44 -11.47 -4.44
C ARG A 176 -15.60 -10.81 -5.16
N GLU A 177 -16.55 -10.29 -4.40
CA GLU A 177 -17.76 -9.69 -4.93
C GLU A 177 -17.76 -8.18 -4.70
N PRO A 178 -18.02 -7.35 -5.72
CA PRO A 178 -18.04 -5.89 -5.58
C PRO A 178 -18.91 -5.38 -4.42
N LYS A 179 -20.06 -6.03 -4.18
CA LYS A 179 -20.97 -5.68 -3.08
C LYS A 179 -20.35 -5.85 -1.68
N GLN A 180 -19.29 -6.65 -1.54
CA GLN A 180 -18.57 -6.77 -0.28
C GLN A 180 -17.85 -5.47 0.06
N VAL A 181 -17.40 -4.69 -0.92
CA VAL A 181 -16.77 -3.39 -0.66
C VAL A 181 -17.86 -2.40 -0.25
N LEU A 182 -17.87 -2.05 1.03
CA LEU A 182 -18.83 -1.12 1.61
C LEU A 182 -18.38 0.33 1.46
N GLU A 183 -17.07 0.55 1.54
CA GLU A 183 -16.46 1.87 1.48
C GLU A 183 -14.98 1.79 1.14
N ALA A 184 -14.47 2.75 0.38
CA ALA A 184 -13.03 2.93 0.18
C ALA A 184 -12.59 4.39 0.38
N SER A 185 -11.35 4.56 0.83
CA SER A 185 -10.71 5.87 0.93
C SER A 185 -9.22 5.80 0.65
N ILE A 186 -8.67 6.84 0.02
CA ILE A 186 -7.23 7.00 -0.18
C ILE A 186 -6.77 8.08 0.79
N SER A 187 -5.66 7.86 1.49
CA SER A 187 -5.10 8.84 2.42
C SER A 187 -3.67 9.21 2.08
N LEU A 188 -3.39 10.50 1.95
CA LEU A 188 -2.05 11.04 1.64
C LEU A 188 -1.60 12.01 2.72
N HIS A 189 -0.33 11.93 3.14
CA HIS A 189 0.26 12.87 4.07
C HIS A 189 0.74 14.13 3.33
N ALA A 190 0.30 15.30 3.76
CA ALA A 190 0.77 16.58 3.24
C ALA A 190 2.08 16.97 3.92
N GLN A 191 3.19 16.92 3.20
CA GLN A 191 4.50 17.24 3.73
C GLN A 191 4.76 18.75 3.77
N GLN A 192 4.37 19.45 2.70
CA GLN A 192 4.56 20.90 2.58
C GLN A 192 3.37 21.51 1.85
N SER A 193 3.04 22.74 2.26
CA SER A 193 2.04 23.58 1.63
C SER A 193 2.62 24.99 1.62
N ASP A 194 2.69 25.59 0.44
CA ASP A 194 3.01 27.01 0.29
C ASP A 194 1.72 27.85 0.21
N ALA A 195 0.57 27.24 0.51
CA ALA A 195 -0.74 27.85 0.35
C ALA A 195 -1.20 28.57 1.62
N ASP A 196 -1.52 29.86 1.48
CA ASP A 196 -2.10 30.67 2.56
C ASP A 196 -3.62 30.50 2.69
N THR A 197 -4.25 29.86 1.69
CA THR A 197 -5.70 29.64 1.62
C THR A 197 -6.03 28.20 1.23
N ALA A 198 -7.25 27.77 1.52
CA ALA A 198 -7.70 26.44 1.11
C ALA A 198 -7.79 26.35 -0.42
N GLN A 199 -7.25 25.27 -0.96
CA GLN A 199 -7.22 24.93 -2.39
C GLN A 199 -7.92 23.58 -2.61
N THR A 200 -8.41 23.32 -3.82
CA THR A 200 -9.16 22.12 -4.15
C THR A 200 -8.31 21.15 -4.96
N VAL A 201 -8.18 19.92 -4.48
CA VAL A 201 -7.65 18.78 -5.24
C VAL A 201 -8.79 17.94 -5.79
N ILE A 202 -8.67 17.50 -7.04
CA ILE A 202 -9.59 16.58 -7.70
C ILE A 202 -8.94 15.24 -7.96
N LEU A 203 -9.78 14.20 -7.93
CA LEU A 203 -9.41 12.83 -8.24
C LEU A 203 -10.16 12.35 -9.48
N ARG A 204 -9.46 11.63 -10.36
CA ARG A 204 -10.03 10.96 -11.53
C ARG A 204 -9.49 9.55 -11.62
N ARG A 205 -10.37 8.58 -11.85
CA ARG A 205 -9.96 7.23 -12.23
C ARG A 205 -9.08 7.26 -13.47
N VAL A 206 -8.02 6.46 -13.41
CA VAL A 206 -7.20 6.16 -14.56
C VAL A 206 -7.89 5.09 -15.39
N LEU A 207 -7.85 5.23 -16.71
CA LEU A 207 -8.42 4.22 -17.62
C LEU A 207 -7.36 3.28 -18.19
N LEU A 208 -6.09 3.68 -18.33
CA LEU A 208 -5.10 2.84 -19.02
C LEU A 208 -3.76 2.72 -18.29
N PRO A 209 -2.94 1.70 -18.60
CA PRO A 209 -1.59 1.58 -18.06
C PRO A 209 -0.73 2.80 -18.42
N TRP A 210 0.08 3.26 -17.45
CA TRP A 210 1.00 4.38 -17.63
C TRP A 210 2.43 3.89 -17.87
N ARG A 211 3.18 4.60 -18.73
CA ARG A 211 4.63 4.46 -18.84
C ARG A 211 5.28 5.79 -19.20
N GLU A 212 6.36 6.13 -18.53
CA GLU A 212 7.09 7.35 -18.84
C GLU A 212 7.89 7.27 -20.14
N GLY A 213 7.81 8.35 -20.91
CA GLY A 213 8.51 8.58 -22.17
C GLY A 213 9.54 9.73 -22.05
N ARG A 214 10.31 9.95 -23.12
CA ARG A 214 11.24 11.08 -23.27
C ARG A 214 10.54 12.30 -23.91
N GLY A 215 10.14 13.31 -23.13
CA GLY A 215 9.49 14.53 -23.65
C GLY A 215 10.32 15.82 -23.47
N THR A 216 10.28 16.70 -24.48
CA THR A 216 10.90 18.04 -24.50
C THR A 216 10.08 19.11 -23.74
N SER A 217 10.63 20.32 -23.65
CA SER A 217 10.59 21.24 -22.50
C SER A 217 9.58 22.43 -22.59
N ASP A 218 8.34 22.22 -23.01
CA ASP A 218 7.37 23.35 -23.06
C ASP A 218 6.58 23.53 -21.75
N ARG A 219 6.07 24.75 -21.49
CA ARG A 219 5.42 25.16 -20.23
C ARG A 219 3.89 25.08 -20.34
N ALA A 220 3.26 24.48 -19.34
CA ALA A 220 1.82 24.40 -19.09
C ALA A 220 1.09 25.75 -19.00
N GLU A 221 -0.14 25.83 -19.51
CA GLU A 221 -1.12 26.89 -19.20
C GLU A 221 -1.93 26.61 -17.91
N GLU A 222 -2.68 27.62 -17.42
CA GLU A 222 -3.47 27.53 -16.19
C GLU A 222 -4.65 26.57 -16.35
N ASN A 223 -4.78 25.57 -15.45
CA ASN A 223 -5.72 24.44 -15.54
C ASN A 223 -5.51 23.52 -16.76
N GLU A 224 -4.43 23.70 -17.53
CA GLU A 224 -4.01 22.70 -18.48
C GLU A 224 -3.53 21.48 -17.69
N LEU A 225 -4.25 20.37 -17.80
CA LEU A 225 -3.74 19.09 -17.33
C LEU A 225 -2.55 18.76 -18.21
N THR A 226 -1.33 19.04 -17.75
CA THR A 226 -0.13 18.81 -18.57
C THR A 226 0.34 17.38 -18.43
N TYR A 227 0.22 16.66 -19.52
CA TYR A 227 0.83 15.36 -19.71
C TYR A 227 1.63 15.41 -21.01
N ASN A 228 2.73 14.67 -21.08
CA ASN A 228 3.41 14.49 -22.35
C ASN A 228 3.96 13.07 -22.58
N SER A 229 3.60 12.08 -21.77
CA SER A 229 3.98 10.68 -22.07
C SER A 229 3.11 9.64 -21.36
N ALA A 230 2.48 8.74 -22.13
CA ALA A 230 2.29 7.34 -21.75
C ALA A 230 2.88 6.43 -22.86
N LEU A 231 3.05 5.11 -22.61
CA LEU A 231 3.37 4.12 -23.65
C LEU A 231 3.06 2.67 -23.20
N HIS A 232 2.34 1.90 -24.01
CA HIS A 232 2.32 0.43 -23.93
C HIS A 232 2.90 -0.21 -25.21
N ARG A 233 3.62 -1.33 -25.04
CA ARG A 233 4.26 -2.21 -26.06
C ARG A 233 4.21 -1.77 -27.54
N ASN A 234 5.33 -1.18 -27.99
CA ASN A 234 5.81 -1.15 -29.39
C ASN A 234 5.04 -0.31 -30.44
N LEU A 235 4.46 0.84 -30.08
CA LEU A 235 3.89 1.77 -31.06
C LEU A 235 4.62 3.13 -31.11
N PRO A 236 4.68 3.78 -32.28
CA PRO A 236 5.30 5.11 -32.45
C PRO A 236 4.45 6.23 -31.83
N TRP A 237 5.13 7.29 -31.43
CA TRP A 237 4.64 8.48 -30.72
C TRP A 237 3.62 9.29 -31.54
N ASN A 238 2.39 9.49 -31.03
CA ASN A 238 1.57 10.66 -31.41
C ASN A 238 0.31 10.86 -30.53
N LYS A 239 0.20 12.05 -29.89
CA LYS A 239 -1.01 12.86 -29.51
C LYS A 239 -1.03 13.41 -28.08
N SER A 240 -1.78 14.52 -27.92
CA SER A 240 -2.14 15.21 -26.67
C SER A 240 -2.90 14.30 -25.69
N PRO A 241 -2.81 14.55 -24.38
CA PRO A 241 -3.36 13.63 -23.38
C PRO A 241 -4.88 13.70 -23.17
N ALA A 242 -5.42 12.57 -22.70
CA ALA A 242 -6.81 12.30 -22.32
C ALA A 242 -7.86 12.45 -23.46
N GLN A 243 -7.72 11.64 -24.51
CA GLN A 243 -8.61 11.69 -25.67
C GLN A 243 -10.04 11.21 -25.36
N ALA A 244 -10.18 10.22 -24.50
CA ALA A 244 -11.41 9.66 -23.97
C ALA A 244 -12.11 10.71 -23.10
N MET A 245 -11.37 11.43 -22.24
CA MET A 245 -11.94 12.57 -21.53
C MET A 245 -12.52 13.61 -22.50
N LEU A 246 -11.79 13.99 -23.56
CA LEU A 246 -12.26 14.94 -24.57
C LEU A 246 -13.46 14.42 -25.37
N ALA A 247 -13.59 13.10 -25.49
CA ALA A 247 -14.74 12.43 -26.08
C ALA A 247 -15.90 12.21 -25.10
N GLY A 248 -15.78 12.63 -23.84
CA GLY A 248 -16.80 12.47 -22.81
C GLY A 248 -16.95 11.04 -22.29
N ILE A 249 -15.87 10.24 -22.32
CA ILE A 249 -15.86 8.87 -21.79
C ILE A 249 -15.73 8.92 -20.26
N ASP A 250 -16.74 8.42 -19.57
CA ASP A 250 -16.88 8.59 -18.12
C ASP A 250 -16.01 7.64 -17.28
N GLY A 251 -15.50 6.54 -17.85
CA GLY A 251 -14.61 5.62 -17.14
C GLY A 251 -15.33 4.59 -16.26
N ASP A 252 -16.49 4.13 -16.73
CA ASP A 252 -17.39 3.25 -15.98
C ASP A 252 -17.43 1.81 -16.51
N ASN A 253 -16.86 1.58 -17.70
CA ASN A 253 -16.92 0.29 -18.37
C ASN A 253 -15.52 -0.27 -18.64
N GLU A 254 -15.39 -1.59 -18.67
CA GLU A 254 -14.13 -2.29 -19.02
C GLU A 254 -13.57 -1.87 -20.40
N SER A 255 -14.44 -1.51 -21.34
CA SER A 255 -14.02 -1.01 -22.65
C SER A 255 -13.27 0.32 -22.59
N ASP A 256 -13.55 1.13 -21.57
CA ASP A 256 -12.91 2.44 -21.38
C ASP A 256 -11.43 2.23 -21.03
N TYR A 257 -11.09 1.06 -20.48
CA TYR A 257 -9.78 0.74 -19.94
C TYR A 257 -8.81 0.04 -20.91
N ASN A 258 -9.18 -0.10 -22.20
CA ASN A 258 -8.41 -0.85 -23.20
C ASN A 258 -8.09 -0.05 -24.49
N GLY A 259 -8.18 1.28 -24.45
CA GLY A 259 -7.93 2.19 -25.58
C GLY A 259 -6.50 2.77 -25.65
N SER A 260 -6.37 3.96 -26.25
CA SER A 260 -5.14 4.77 -26.21
C SER A 260 -5.16 5.70 -24.99
N GLU A 261 -4.09 5.66 -24.18
CA GLU A 261 -3.73 6.49 -23.00
C GLU A 261 -4.78 7.50 -22.46
N ASP A 262 -5.38 7.26 -21.28
CA ASP A 262 -6.49 8.10 -20.79
C ASP A 262 -6.84 8.13 -19.29
N VAL A 263 -7.69 9.10 -18.93
CA VAL A 263 -8.37 9.23 -17.62
C VAL A 263 -9.87 9.46 -17.79
N ALA A 264 -10.64 9.19 -16.73
CA ALA A 264 -12.08 9.41 -16.70
C ALA A 264 -12.47 10.90 -16.90
N HIS A 265 -13.48 11.14 -17.73
CA HIS A 265 -14.12 12.46 -17.87
C HIS A 265 -14.80 12.93 -16.57
N ARG A 266 -15.28 12.00 -15.75
CA ARG A 266 -15.90 12.30 -14.46
C ARG A 266 -14.86 12.57 -13.36
N ILE A 267 -15.16 13.55 -12.52
CA ILE A 267 -14.42 13.81 -11.27
C ILE A 267 -15.00 12.89 -10.21
N ASP A 268 -14.20 11.95 -9.71
CA ASP A 268 -14.64 11.00 -8.68
C ASP A 268 -14.58 11.61 -7.27
N GLY A 269 -13.86 12.72 -7.10
CA GLY A 269 -13.93 13.52 -5.89
C GLY A 269 -13.23 14.87 -6.01
N ALA A 270 -13.68 15.84 -5.22
CA ALA A 270 -13.11 17.18 -5.12
C ALA A 270 -13.03 17.59 -3.64
N PHE A 271 -11.82 17.86 -3.16
CA PHE A 271 -11.53 17.98 -1.72
C PHE A 271 -10.71 19.22 -1.43
N LYS A 272 -11.07 19.94 -0.37
CA LYS A 272 -10.31 21.09 0.11
C LYS A 272 -9.11 20.66 0.94
N ILE A 273 -7.96 21.24 0.64
CA ILE A 273 -6.69 21.08 1.34
C ILE A 273 -6.10 22.45 1.66
N GLN A 274 -5.30 22.58 2.72
CA GLN A 274 -4.74 23.88 3.13
C GLN A 274 -3.43 23.73 3.88
N GLU A 275 -3.42 22.94 4.95
CA GLU A 275 -2.29 22.85 5.88
C GLU A 275 -1.39 21.66 5.55
N ALA A 276 -0.08 21.84 5.77
CA ALA A 276 0.91 20.78 5.79
C ALA A 276 0.91 20.01 7.13
N GLY A 277 1.70 18.96 7.24
CA GLY A 277 1.91 18.16 8.45
C GLY A 277 0.72 17.28 8.85
N LYS A 278 -0.27 17.12 7.98
CA LYS A 278 -1.45 16.29 8.25
C LYS A 278 -1.78 15.33 7.11
N ARG A 279 -2.43 14.23 7.45
CA ARG A 279 -2.95 13.26 6.49
C ARG A 279 -4.36 13.65 6.06
N TYR A 280 -4.55 13.78 4.77
CA TYR A 280 -5.86 13.99 4.16
C TYR A 280 -6.44 12.66 3.70
N THR A 281 -7.71 12.44 3.99
CA THR A 281 -8.46 11.26 3.56
C THR A 281 -9.46 11.65 2.48
N PHE A 282 -9.30 11.06 1.30
CA PHE A 282 -10.14 11.25 0.13
C PHE A 282 -11.12 10.08 0.05
N LYS A 283 -12.39 10.37 0.25
CA LYS A 283 -13.48 9.38 0.33
C LYS A 283 -14.70 9.88 -0.43
N GLY A 284 -15.40 8.97 -1.11
CA GLY A 284 -16.66 9.24 -1.79
C GLY A 284 -17.22 7.99 -2.45
N ASP A 285 -18.47 8.07 -2.89
CA ASP A 285 -19.17 6.94 -3.52
C ASP A 285 -18.43 6.48 -4.80
N LEU A 286 -18.01 7.43 -5.64
CA LEU A 286 -17.28 7.13 -6.87
C LEU A 286 -15.87 6.57 -6.62
N ILE A 287 -15.26 6.88 -5.46
CA ILE A 287 -14.00 6.27 -5.05
C ILE A 287 -14.24 4.81 -4.64
N THR A 288 -15.30 4.58 -3.89
CA THR A 288 -15.75 3.22 -3.51
C THR A 288 -16.11 2.40 -4.74
N ASP A 289 -16.82 2.99 -5.71
CA ASP A 289 -17.24 2.31 -6.93
C ASP A 289 -16.06 1.93 -7.83
N ALA A 290 -14.96 2.68 -7.82
CA ALA A 290 -13.73 2.28 -8.50
C ALA A 290 -13.14 1.00 -7.92
N VAL A 291 -13.09 0.91 -6.58
CA VAL A 291 -12.58 -0.30 -5.91
C VAL A 291 -13.49 -1.49 -6.16
N ARG A 292 -14.81 -1.28 -6.14
CA ARG A 292 -15.82 -2.29 -6.55
C ARG A 292 -15.58 -2.77 -7.97
N PHE A 293 -15.29 -1.84 -8.89
CA PHE A 293 -14.95 -2.19 -10.26
C PHE A 293 -13.68 -3.04 -10.30
N TRP A 294 -12.60 -2.66 -9.59
CA TRP A 294 -11.35 -3.44 -9.55
C TRP A 294 -11.51 -4.82 -8.93
N VAL A 295 -12.38 -5.01 -7.93
CA VAL A 295 -12.71 -6.36 -7.42
C VAL A 295 -13.28 -7.23 -8.54
N LYS A 296 -14.20 -6.68 -9.35
CA LYS A 296 -14.78 -7.40 -10.50
C LYS A 296 -13.76 -7.60 -11.63
N ASN A 297 -12.89 -6.62 -11.81
CA ASN A 297 -12.07 -6.38 -12.99
C ASN A 297 -10.61 -6.10 -12.57
N PRO A 298 -9.90 -7.07 -11.97
CA PRO A 298 -8.62 -6.82 -11.32
C PRO A 298 -7.51 -6.34 -12.26
N ASP A 299 -7.51 -6.80 -13.51
CA ASP A 299 -6.55 -6.39 -14.54
C ASP A 299 -6.67 -4.91 -14.96
N TYR A 300 -7.71 -4.23 -14.47
CA TYR A 300 -8.07 -2.86 -14.82
C TYR A 300 -7.84 -1.86 -13.67
N ASN A 301 -7.09 -2.27 -12.64
CA ASN A 301 -6.67 -1.37 -11.58
C ASN A 301 -5.43 -0.57 -11.99
N TYR A 302 -5.66 0.64 -12.50
CA TYR A 302 -4.59 1.58 -12.87
C TYR A 302 -4.49 2.81 -11.95
N GLY A 303 -5.24 2.78 -10.84
CA GLY A 303 -5.20 3.81 -9.80
C GLY A 303 -5.94 5.11 -10.13
N TYR A 304 -5.47 6.18 -9.50
CA TYR A 304 -6.06 7.52 -9.53
C TYR A 304 -5.05 8.59 -9.94
N LEU A 305 -5.52 9.54 -10.74
CA LEU A 305 -4.87 10.82 -10.94
C LEU A 305 -5.34 11.82 -9.88
N PHE A 306 -4.40 12.60 -9.35
CA PHE A 306 -4.63 13.76 -8.49
C PHE A 306 -4.16 15.03 -9.21
N ALA A 307 -4.99 16.07 -9.17
CA ALA A 307 -4.68 17.37 -9.75
C ALA A 307 -5.25 18.52 -8.90
N MET A 308 -4.60 19.68 -8.94
CA MET A 308 -5.19 20.91 -8.42
C MET A 308 -6.31 21.35 -9.38
N ARG A 309 -7.47 21.65 -8.83
CA ARG A 309 -8.57 22.30 -9.57
C ARG A 309 -8.50 23.81 -9.46
N ASP A 310 -8.10 24.30 -8.31
CA ASP A 310 -7.91 25.71 -8.01
C ASP A 310 -6.72 25.87 -7.06
N GLY A 311 -6.32 27.12 -6.84
CA GLY A 311 -5.21 27.43 -5.96
C GLY A 311 -4.20 28.37 -6.58
N ASN A 312 -3.26 28.84 -5.77
CA ASN A 312 -2.19 29.75 -6.16
C ASN A 312 -0.81 29.25 -5.73
N ALA A 313 -0.72 28.14 -5.00
CA ALA A 313 0.52 27.64 -4.44
C ALA A 313 0.68 26.12 -4.60
N PRO A 314 1.93 25.64 -4.78
CA PRO A 314 2.26 24.23 -4.75
C PRO A 314 1.80 23.54 -3.47
N PHE A 315 1.43 22.26 -3.61
CA PHE A 315 1.12 21.38 -2.50
C PHE A 315 1.86 20.06 -2.66
N ILE A 316 2.57 19.61 -1.62
CA ILE A 316 3.48 18.47 -1.69
C ILE A 316 3.01 17.39 -0.71
N PHE A 317 2.66 16.23 -1.24
CA PHE A 317 2.37 15.03 -0.45
C PHE A 317 3.59 14.12 -0.34
N SER A 318 3.59 13.25 0.66
CA SER A 318 4.56 12.16 0.78
C SER A 318 4.23 11.04 -0.22
N SER A 319 5.24 10.57 -0.94
CA SER A 319 5.10 9.44 -1.85
C SER A 319 5.37 8.13 -1.11
N LYS A 320 5.25 7.02 -1.83
CA LYS A 320 5.74 5.71 -1.38
C LYS A 320 7.24 5.69 -1.06
N GLU A 321 8.05 6.49 -1.74
CA GLU A 321 9.51 6.45 -1.60
C GLU A 321 9.97 7.28 -0.39
N THR A 322 9.04 7.94 0.32
CA THR A 322 9.34 8.61 1.58
C THR A 322 10.00 7.62 2.55
N VAL A 323 11.11 8.06 3.17
CA VAL A 323 11.88 7.24 4.13
C VAL A 323 11.03 6.84 5.32
N ASP A 324 10.21 7.77 5.84
CA ASP A 324 9.25 7.46 6.89
C ASP A 324 8.01 6.78 6.30
N GLU A 325 7.92 5.48 6.53
CA GLU A 325 6.84 4.65 6.00
C GLU A 325 5.46 5.08 6.52
N ASN A 326 5.40 5.72 7.68
CA ASN A 326 4.16 6.20 8.28
C ASN A 326 3.55 7.41 7.55
N LEU A 327 4.31 8.02 6.63
CA LEU A 327 3.85 9.15 5.80
C LEU A 327 3.38 8.71 4.41
N ARG A 328 3.64 7.46 4.00
CA ARG A 328 3.34 6.98 2.64
C ARG A 328 1.83 6.90 2.37
N PRO A 329 1.41 6.81 1.09
CA PRO A 329 0.00 6.62 0.71
C PRO A 329 -0.61 5.38 1.34
N VAL A 330 -1.89 5.47 1.72
CA VAL A 330 -2.67 4.35 2.29
C VAL A 330 -4.01 4.26 1.59
N LEU A 331 -4.44 3.05 1.21
CA LEU A 331 -5.82 2.76 0.81
C LEU A 331 -6.51 2.06 1.97
N THR A 332 -7.65 2.55 2.41
CA THR A 332 -8.50 1.88 3.40
C THR A 332 -9.76 1.37 2.73
N ILE A 333 -10.10 0.10 2.95
CA ILE A 333 -11.33 -0.53 2.48
C ILE A 333 -12.08 -1.09 3.68
N ARG A 334 -13.34 -0.66 3.83
CA ARG A 334 -14.29 -1.34 4.70
C ARG A 334 -15.09 -2.33 3.85
N TYR A 335 -15.17 -3.57 4.29
CA TYR A 335 -15.80 -4.64 3.54
C TYR A 335 -16.66 -5.55 4.42
N GLN A 336 -17.61 -6.23 3.79
CA GLN A 336 -18.38 -7.30 4.39
C GLN A 336 -17.59 -8.60 4.31
N THR A 337 -17.34 -9.21 5.47
CA THR A 337 -16.67 -10.50 5.55
C THR A 337 -17.59 -11.57 4.96
N GLN A 338 -17.03 -12.40 4.08
CA GLN A 338 -17.78 -13.52 3.51
C GLN A 338 -18.23 -14.46 4.63
N SER A 339 -19.50 -14.85 4.55
CA SER A 339 -20.08 -15.94 5.32
C SER A 339 -20.19 -17.12 4.38
N ASP A 340 -19.40 -18.18 4.60
CA ASP A 340 -19.57 -19.48 3.93
C ASP A 340 -20.89 -20.19 4.30
N VAL A 341 -21.88 -19.49 4.88
CA VAL A 341 -23.26 -19.96 4.85
C VAL A 341 -23.77 -19.81 3.41
N GLU A 342 -23.28 -20.69 2.55
CA GLU A 342 -23.98 -21.12 1.35
C GLU A 342 -25.39 -21.51 1.83
N THR A 343 -26.37 -20.67 1.53
CA THR A 343 -27.77 -21.03 1.72
C THR A 343 -28.00 -22.19 0.76
N ALA A 344 -27.88 -23.41 1.29
CA ALA A 344 -28.25 -24.61 0.57
C ALA A 344 -29.63 -24.35 -0.07
N PRO A 345 -29.80 -24.55 -1.38
CA PRO A 345 -31.09 -24.32 -2.01
C PRO A 345 -32.11 -25.19 -1.29
N LEU A 346 -33.18 -24.55 -0.80
CA LEU A 346 -34.36 -25.24 -0.29
C LEU A 346 -34.78 -26.26 -1.36
N ARG A 347 -34.58 -27.54 -1.05
CA ARG A 347 -35.08 -28.65 -1.86
C ARG A 347 -36.58 -28.77 -1.74
#